data_AF-A0A2C6CBA2-F1
#
_entry.id   AF-A0A2C6CBA2-F1
#
_cell.length_a   1.000
_cell.length_b   1.000
_cell.length_c   1.000
_cell.angle_alpha   90.00
_cell.angle_beta   90.00
_cell.angle_gamma   90.00
#
_symmetry.space_group_name_H-M   'P 1'
#
loop_
_entity.id
_entity.type
_entity.pdbx_description
1 polymer ?
#
loop_
_entity_poly.entity_id
_entity_poly.type
_entity_poly.pdbx_seq_one_letter_code
_entity_poly.pdbx_strand_id
1 'polypeptide(L)'
;MKIKLRIDKDEEFDYSESDYTMPIIINRTMILGVYNVHFFEMTDNIWRQLPEEYKKKIYKYNWKKFIKNMVIIITDITAYSFNFNYNNKQKENIAMEEIYKNFDKNKEINCFITGCDFPNSSMSVYFQNLGEVYAEVELDDIVAISNKNTFNDYFVELEKEYNRKKNREQNLAKLEQIYNKQLIVKNLVDKNIDELSKEDVQKLLDNFLLIDNLKYLLEVIKKSKEFEIIISNKLKDGLEHWLRDIQIKIKTEEDEKIYQELKEILKEQL
;
A
#
# COMPACT_ATOMS: atom_id res chain seq x y z
N MET A 1 -15.19 -21.29 -13.40
CA MET A 1 -14.50 -22.18 -14.38
C MET A 1 -13.32 -21.41 -14.96
N LYS A 2 -12.16 -22.05 -15.14
CA LYS A 2 -10.97 -21.40 -15.73
C LYS A 2 -10.87 -21.72 -17.22
N ILE A 3 -10.53 -20.72 -18.02
CA ILE A 3 -10.24 -20.87 -19.44
C ILE A 3 -8.83 -20.37 -19.74
N LYS A 4 -8.16 -21.04 -20.68
CA LYS A 4 -6.85 -20.65 -21.20
C LYS A 4 -7.05 -20.01 -22.56
N LEU A 5 -6.66 -18.75 -22.69
CA LEU A 5 -6.82 -17.94 -23.90
C LEU A 5 -5.44 -17.63 -24.46
N ARG A 6 -5.15 -18.06 -25.69
CA ARG A 6 -3.92 -17.68 -26.37
C ARG A 6 -3.97 -16.20 -26.72
N ILE A 7 -2.89 -15.49 -26.37
CA ILE A 7 -2.76 -14.05 -26.53
C ILE A 7 -1.90 -13.74 -27.76
N ASP A 8 -2.39 -12.82 -28.58
CA ASP A 8 -1.59 -12.19 -29.64
C ASP A 8 -0.80 -11.02 -29.06
N LYS A 9 0.53 -11.09 -29.11
CA LYS A 9 1.41 -10.09 -28.48
C LYS A 9 1.35 -8.73 -29.19
N ASP A 10 0.99 -8.72 -30.47
CA ASP A 10 1.01 -7.48 -31.27
C ASP A 10 -0.31 -6.70 -31.12
N GLU A 11 -1.42 -7.41 -30.88
CA GLU A 11 -2.76 -6.81 -30.81
C GLU A 11 -3.32 -6.72 -29.39
N GLU A 12 -2.96 -7.64 -28.49
CA GLU A 12 -3.65 -7.85 -27.21
C GLU A 12 -2.80 -7.52 -25.98
N PHE A 13 -1.56 -7.07 -26.18
CA PHE A 13 -0.60 -6.81 -25.11
C PHE A 13 -0.55 -5.34 -24.63
N ASP A 14 -1.40 -4.47 -25.17
CA ASP A 14 -1.57 -3.09 -24.69
C ASP A 14 -2.59 -3.04 -23.54
N TYR A 15 -2.10 -3.28 -22.33
CA TYR A 15 -2.86 -3.17 -21.09
C TYR A 15 -2.51 -1.89 -20.34
N SER A 16 -2.23 -0.82 -21.07
CA SER A 16 -2.06 0.50 -20.48
C SER A 16 -3.19 0.76 -19.47
N GLU A 17 -2.82 1.28 -18.29
CA GLU A 17 -3.72 1.56 -17.17
C GLU A 17 -4.24 0.34 -16.36
N SER A 18 -3.68 -0.87 -16.52
CA SER A 18 -3.99 -2.01 -15.63
C SER A 18 -2.95 -2.20 -14.51
N ASP A 19 -3.35 -2.80 -13.40
CA ASP A 19 -2.48 -3.11 -12.26
C ASP A 19 -1.84 -4.49 -12.42
N TYR A 20 -0.51 -4.58 -12.29
CA TYR A 20 0.22 -5.85 -12.44
C TYR A 20 0.87 -6.32 -11.15
N THR A 21 0.92 -7.64 -10.95
CA THR A 21 1.84 -8.23 -9.98
C THR A 21 3.28 -8.14 -10.46
N MET A 22 4.21 -8.26 -9.51
CA MET A 22 5.60 -8.53 -9.84
C MET A 22 5.71 -9.82 -10.68
N PRO A 23 6.57 -9.86 -11.72
CA PRO A 23 6.76 -11.06 -12.53
C PRO A 23 7.35 -12.18 -11.68
N ILE A 24 6.78 -13.38 -11.78
CA ILE A 24 7.32 -14.59 -11.16
C ILE A 24 7.95 -15.45 -12.26
N ILE A 25 9.24 -15.76 -12.12
CA ILE A 25 9.99 -16.57 -13.09
C ILE A 25 10.26 -17.95 -12.49
N ILE A 26 9.77 -19.00 -13.15
CA ILE A 26 10.02 -20.39 -12.75
C ILE A 26 10.25 -21.22 -14.01
N ASN A 27 11.38 -21.95 -14.09
CA ASN A 27 11.67 -22.89 -15.18
C ASN A 27 11.46 -22.29 -16.58
N ARG A 28 11.98 -21.08 -16.83
CA ARG A 28 11.81 -20.37 -18.12
C ARG A 28 10.33 -20.11 -18.48
N THR A 29 9.49 -19.93 -17.47
CA THR A 29 8.12 -19.44 -17.58
C THR A 29 7.98 -18.18 -16.73
N MET A 30 7.42 -17.11 -17.32
CA MET A 30 7.07 -15.89 -16.62
C MET A 30 5.56 -15.86 -16.36
N ILE A 31 5.17 -15.53 -15.13
CA ILE A 31 3.77 -15.45 -14.68
C ILE A 31 3.52 -14.05 -14.14
N LEU A 32 2.43 -13.42 -14.60
CA LEU A 32 2.01 -12.07 -14.22
C LEU A 32 0.51 -12.10 -13.91
N GLY A 33 0.11 -11.69 -12.71
CA GLY A 33 -1.27 -11.36 -12.42
C GLY A 33 -1.59 -9.97 -12.95
N VAL A 34 -2.75 -9.82 -13.58
CA VAL A 34 -3.26 -8.53 -14.06
C VAL A 34 -4.64 -8.32 -13.46
N TYR A 35 -4.80 -7.18 -12.77
CA TYR A 35 -6.00 -6.82 -12.04
C TYR A 35 -6.50 -5.44 -12.49
N ASN A 36 -7.77 -5.17 -12.18
CA ASN A 36 -8.43 -3.90 -12.51
C ASN A 36 -8.27 -3.54 -13.99
N VAL A 37 -8.34 -4.55 -14.85
CA VAL A 37 -8.08 -4.36 -16.28
C VAL A 37 -9.19 -3.50 -16.87
N HIS A 38 -8.88 -2.21 -17.04
CA HIS A 38 -9.86 -1.22 -17.46
C HIS A 38 -10.17 -1.31 -18.97
N PHE A 39 -9.29 -1.93 -19.76
CA PHE A 39 -9.32 -1.86 -21.23
C PHE A 39 -8.97 -3.15 -21.99
N PHE A 40 -9.17 -4.34 -21.42
CA PHE A 40 -9.01 -5.55 -22.23
C PHE A 40 -10.25 -5.79 -23.08
N GLU A 41 -10.28 -5.13 -24.23
CA GLU A 41 -11.34 -5.33 -25.21
C GLU A 41 -11.27 -6.75 -25.75
N MET A 42 -12.40 -7.44 -25.71
CA MET A 42 -12.54 -8.80 -26.23
C MET A 42 -12.27 -8.81 -27.75
N THR A 43 -11.05 -9.15 -28.17
CA THR A 43 -10.67 -9.26 -29.58
C THR A 43 -11.37 -10.44 -30.27
N ASP A 44 -11.32 -10.45 -31.60
CA ASP A 44 -11.84 -11.57 -32.40
C ASP A 44 -11.12 -12.89 -32.10
N ASN A 45 -9.81 -12.84 -31.86
CA ASN A 45 -9.01 -14.01 -31.50
C ASN A 45 -9.50 -14.62 -30.18
N ILE A 46 -9.72 -13.79 -29.15
CA ILE A 46 -10.18 -14.25 -27.85
C ILE A 46 -11.64 -14.73 -27.91
N TRP A 47 -12.49 -13.98 -28.61
CA TRP A 47 -13.90 -14.35 -28.79
C TRP A 47 -14.06 -15.75 -29.38
N ARG A 48 -13.25 -16.11 -30.39
CA ARG A 48 -13.31 -17.42 -31.04
C ARG A 48 -12.94 -18.58 -30.10
N GLN A 49 -12.07 -18.33 -29.13
CA GLN A 49 -11.61 -19.30 -28.14
C GLN A 49 -12.64 -19.56 -27.02
N LEU A 50 -13.63 -18.67 -26.84
CA LEU A 50 -14.68 -18.85 -25.84
C LEU A 50 -15.62 -20.02 -26.20
N PRO A 51 -15.99 -20.87 -25.24
CA PRO A 51 -17.01 -21.90 -25.46
C PRO A 51 -18.40 -21.29 -25.79
N GLU A 52 -19.19 -21.99 -26.62
CA GLU A 52 -20.47 -21.49 -27.15
C GLU A 52 -21.52 -21.15 -26.08
N GLU A 53 -21.53 -21.88 -24.97
CA GLU A 53 -22.41 -21.58 -23.83
C GLU A 53 -22.15 -20.16 -23.29
N TYR A 54 -20.90 -19.69 -23.32
CA TYR A 54 -20.51 -18.37 -22.83
C TYR A 54 -20.75 -17.27 -23.85
N LYS A 55 -20.49 -17.54 -25.14
CA LYS A 55 -20.86 -16.61 -26.21
C LYS A 55 -22.35 -16.26 -26.15
N LYS A 56 -23.21 -17.24 -25.82
CA LYS A 56 -24.66 -17.04 -25.61
C LYS A 56 -24.98 -16.18 -24.37
N LYS A 57 -24.29 -16.37 -23.24
CA LYS A 57 -24.45 -15.53 -22.03
C LYS A 57 -24.00 -14.08 -22.28
N ILE A 58 -23.00 -13.89 -23.15
CA ILE A 58 -22.50 -12.57 -23.55
C ILE A 58 -23.39 -11.90 -24.61
N TYR A 59 -24.32 -12.61 -25.26
CA TYR A 59 -25.22 -12.05 -26.27
C TYR A 59 -26.64 -11.81 -25.75
N LYS A 60 -26.99 -10.52 -25.58
CA LYS A 60 -28.27 -10.01 -26.10
C LYS A 60 -28.27 -8.48 -26.34
N TYR A 61 -27.50 -7.67 -25.59
CA TYR A 61 -27.50 -6.21 -25.76
C TYR A 61 -26.21 -5.55 -25.21
N ASN A 62 -25.00 -6.02 -25.52
CA ASN A 62 -23.79 -5.53 -24.87
C ASN A 62 -23.00 -4.50 -25.70
N TRP A 63 -22.83 -3.29 -25.15
CA TRP A 63 -22.08 -2.16 -25.70
C TRP A 63 -20.57 -2.39 -25.67
N LYS A 64 -20.02 -2.99 -24.59
CA LYS A 64 -18.61 -3.34 -24.42
C LYS A 64 -18.44 -4.63 -23.61
N LYS A 65 -17.32 -5.32 -23.83
CA LYS A 65 -16.96 -6.59 -23.18
C LYS A 65 -15.50 -6.51 -22.75
N PHE A 66 -15.21 -6.86 -21.50
CA PHE A 66 -13.83 -6.89 -21.00
C PHE A 66 -13.64 -7.97 -19.94
N ILE A 67 -12.38 -8.31 -19.71
CA ILE A 67 -11.95 -9.27 -18.69
C ILE A 67 -11.35 -8.48 -17.53
N LYS A 68 -11.90 -8.65 -16.32
CA LYS A 68 -11.52 -7.86 -15.14
C LYS A 68 -10.16 -8.26 -14.57
N ASN A 69 -9.92 -9.56 -14.48
CA ASN A 69 -8.70 -10.13 -13.91
C ASN A 69 -8.22 -11.30 -14.80
N MET A 70 -6.92 -11.45 -14.92
CA MET A 70 -6.31 -12.57 -15.61
C MET A 70 -4.90 -12.87 -15.10
N VAL A 71 -4.41 -14.07 -15.39
CA VAL A 71 -3.01 -14.44 -15.18
C VAL A 71 -2.35 -14.66 -16.53
N ILE A 72 -1.43 -13.78 -16.92
CA ILE A 72 -0.63 -13.92 -18.12
C ILE A 72 0.53 -14.88 -17.85
N ILE A 73 0.73 -15.82 -18.77
CA ILE A 73 1.78 -16.82 -18.71
C ILE A 73 2.54 -16.80 -20.03
N ILE A 74 3.85 -16.55 -19.95
CA ILE A 74 4.78 -16.52 -21.08
C ILE A 74 5.75 -17.70 -20.90
N THR A 75 5.73 -18.61 -21.86
CA THR A 75 6.52 -19.86 -21.78
C THR A 75 7.76 -19.81 -22.67
N ASP A 76 8.75 -20.64 -22.30
CA ASP A 76 10.01 -20.82 -23.02
C ASP A 76 10.73 -19.47 -23.26
N ILE A 77 10.83 -18.66 -22.20
CA ILE A 77 11.58 -17.40 -22.24
C ILE A 77 13.07 -17.67 -22.51
N THR A 78 13.68 -16.85 -23.35
CA THR A 78 15.09 -16.91 -23.74
C THR A 78 15.89 -15.73 -23.20
N ALA A 79 15.22 -14.62 -22.87
CA ALA A 79 15.76 -13.56 -22.04
C ALA A 79 14.62 -12.80 -21.36
N TYR A 80 14.89 -12.22 -20.19
CA TYR A 80 14.00 -11.23 -19.59
C TYR A 80 14.80 -10.17 -18.83
N SER A 81 14.20 -8.99 -18.70
CA SER A 81 14.65 -7.92 -17.83
C SER A 81 13.43 -7.16 -17.35
N PHE A 82 13.30 -6.91 -16.06
CA PHE A 82 12.30 -5.98 -15.56
C PHE A 82 12.87 -5.00 -14.56
N ASN A 83 12.38 -3.76 -14.64
CA ASN A 83 12.82 -2.63 -13.85
C ASN A 83 11.64 -1.89 -13.26
N PHE A 84 11.78 -1.45 -12.01
CA PHE A 84 10.83 -0.55 -11.37
C PHE A 84 11.29 0.91 -11.49
N ASN A 85 10.35 1.85 -11.32
CA ASN A 85 10.61 3.29 -11.32
C ASN A 85 11.22 3.82 -12.62
N TYR A 86 10.76 3.32 -13.78
CA TYR A 86 11.27 3.70 -15.11
C TYR A 86 11.35 5.23 -15.33
N ASN A 87 10.45 6.02 -14.73
CA ASN A 87 10.41 7.47 -14.89
C ASN A 87 11.26 8.28 -13.89
N ASN A 88 11.83 7.66 -12.84
CA ASN A 88 12.60 8.37 -11.82
C ASN A 88 14.09 8.35 -12.16
N LYS A 89 14.69 9.54 -12.36
CA LYS A 89 16.11 9.72 -12.69
C LYS A 89 17.09 9.37 -11.54
N GLN A 90 16.63 8.76 -10.45
CA GLN A 90 17.47 8.39 -9.31
C GLN A 90 18.00 6.95 -9.49
N LYS A 91 19.25 6.75 -9.07
CA LYS A 91 20.24 5.88 -9.74
C LYS A 91 20.26 4.40 -9.37
N GLU A 92 19.25 3.87 -8.71
CA GLU A 92 19.22 2.44 -8.32
C GLU A 92 17.81 1.87 -8.55
N ASN A 93 17.48 1.62 -9.81
CA ASN A 93 16.30 0.82 -10.15
C ASN A 93 16.59 -0.64 -9.77
N ILE A 94 15.69 -1.26 -9.02
CA ILE A 94 15.76 -2.70 -8.79
C ILE A 94 15.50 -3.37 -10.14
N ALA A 95 16.54 -3.99 -10.67
CA ALA A 95 16.58 -4.67 -11.95
C ALA A 95 16.75 -6.17 -11.71
N MET A 96 15.89 -6.99 -12.31
CA MET A 96 16.15 -8.43 -12.44
C MET A 96 16.25 -8.77 -13.92
N GLU A 97 17.34 -9.43 -14.30
CA GLU A 97 17.60 -9.85 -15.68
C GLU A 97 18.22 -11.25 -15.74
N GLU A 98 17.88 -11.99 -16.80
CA GLU A 98 18.54 -13.23 -17.14
C GLU A 98 18.53 -13.44 -18.66
N ILE A 99 19.63 -13.97 -19.19
CA ILE A 99 19.77 -14.34 -20.60
C ILE A 99 20.11 -15.82 -20.67
N TYR A 100 19.26 -16.62 -21.33
CA TYR A 100 19.45 -18.04 -21.51
C TYR A 100 20.26 -18.35 -22.79
N LYS A 101 20.82 -19.57 -22.87
CA LYS A 101 21.71 -19.99 -23.97
C LYS A 101 21.08 -19.90 -25.37
N ASN A 102 19.77 -19.99 -25.47
CA ASN A 102 19.01 -19.95 -26.71
C ASN A 102 18.46 -18.56 -27.05
N PHE A 103 18.94 -17.52 -26.36
CA PHE A 103 18.70 -16.13 -26.74
C PHE A 103 19.25 -15.84 -28.14
N ASP A 104 18.47 -15.13 -28.94
CA ASP A 104 18.87 -14.67 -30.27
C ASP A 104 18.72 -13.16 -30.36
N LYS A 105 19.84 -12.45 -30.44
CA LYS A 105 19.88 -10.99 -30.57
C LYS A 105 19.17 -10.44 -31.82
N ASN A 106 18.93 -11.29 -32.83
CA ASN A 106 18.25 -10.89 -34.06
C ASN A 106 16.73 -11.10 -33.99
N LYS A 107 16.23 -11.75 -32.94
CA LYS A 107 14.79 -11.89 -32.70
C LYS A 107 14.27 -10.72 -31.87
N GLU A 108 13.00 -10.41 -32.10
CA GLU A 108 12.30 -9.35 -31.39
C GLU A 108 12.31 -9.56 -29.87
N ILE A 109 12.51 -8.45 -29.16
CA ILE A 109 12.36 -8.35 -27.71
C ILE A 109 11.04 -7.63 -27.48
N ASN A 110 10.10 -8.34 -26.86
CA ASN A 110 8.79 -7.80 -26.50
C ASN A 110 8.95 -6.91 -25.27
N CYS A 111 8.19 -5.83 -25.22
CA CYS A 111 8.24 -4.88 -24.12
C CYS A 111 6.83 -4.42 -23.78
N PHE A 112 6.54 -4.31 -22.50
CA PHE A 112 5.36 -3.60 -22.01
C PHE A 112 5.73 -2.73 -20.80
N ILE A 113 5.11 -1.56 -20.75
CA ILE A 113 5.27 -0.57 -19.68
C ILE A 113 3.95 -0.49 -18.95
N THR A 114 3.97 -0.68 -17.64
CA THR A 114 2.76 -0.79 -16.83
C THR A 114 2.95 -0.27 -15.40
N GLY A 115 1.87 -0.20 -14.63
CA GLY A 115 1.92 -0.05 -13.18
C GLY A 115 2.08 -1.40 -12.49
N CYS A 116 2.81 -1.44 -11.38
CA CYS A 116 2.96 -2.64 -10.56
C CYS A 116 2.49 -2.38 -9.13
N ASP A 117 1.61 -3.25 -8.62
CA ASP A 117 1.00 -3.16 -7.29
C ASP A 117 2.03 -3.11 -6.16
N PHE A 118 3.15 -3.82 -6.32
CA PHE A 118 4.23 -3.83 -5.36
C PHE A 118 5.57 -3.79 -6.12
N PRO A 119 6.39 -2.73 -5.96
CA PRO A 119 6.38 -1.75 -4.86
C PRO A 119 5.51 -0.49 -5.10
N ASN A 120 4.36 -0.61 -5.80
CA ASN A 120 3.53 0.53 -6.21
C ASN A 120 4.30 1.54 -7.07
N SER A 121 4.76 1.08 -8.23
CA SER A 121 5.62 1.86 -9.12
C SER A 121 5.37 1.54 -10.59
N SER A 122 5.90 2.36 -11.49
CA SER A 122 5.99 2.00 -12.90
C SER A 122 6.96 0.82 -13.08
N MET A 123 6.59 -0.13 -13.92
CA MET A 123 7.37 -1.30 -14.26
C MET A 123 7.53 -1.38 -15.77
N SER A 124 8.75 -1.60 -16.23
CA SER A 124 9.01 -2.03 -17.61
C SER A 124 9.45 -3.48 -17.61
N VAL A 125 8.83 -4.29 -18.46
CA VAL A 125 9.17 -5.71 -18.62
C VAL A 125 9.56 -5.96 -20.05
N TYR A 126 10.81 -6.37 -20.24
CA TYR A 126 11.39 -6.80 -21.50
C TYR A 126 11.54 -8.30 -21.49
N PHE A 127 11.16 -8.97 -22.57
CA PHE A 127 11.36 -10.40 -22.69
C PHE A 127 11.45 -10.88 -24.14
N GLN A 128 12.22 -11.94 -24.34
CA GLN A 128 12.19 -12.74 -25.55
C GLN A 128 11.72 -14.15 -25.18
N ASN A 129 10.86 -14.73 -25.99
CA ASN A 129 10.32 -16.07 -25.77
C ASN A 129 10.18 -16.83 -27.09
N LEU A 130 10.29 -18.16 -27.04
CA LEU A 130 10.03 -19.05 -28.19
C LEU A 130 8.72 -19.84 -28.03
N GLY A 131 8.14 -19.83 -26.84
CA GLY A 131 6.92 -20.56 -26.50
C GLY A 131 5.66 -19.73 -26.72
N GLU A 132 4.57 -20.20 -26.13
CA GLU A 132 3.27 -19.55 -26.18
C GLU A 132 3.15 -18.46 -25.11
N VAL A 133 2.29 -17.48 -25.42
CA VAL A 133 1.77 -16.51 -24.46
C VAL A 133 0.27 -16.72 -24.34
N TYR A 134 -0.23 -16.84 -23.12
CA TYR A 134 -1.64 -17.07 -22.86
C TYR A 134 -2.09 -16.43 -21.55
N ALA A 135 -3.38 -16.15 -21.46
CA ALA A 135 -4.05 -15.68 -20.26
C ALA A 135 -4.94 -16.78 -19.68
N GLU A 136 -4.80 -17.05 -18.39
CA GLU A 136 -5.78 -17.80 -17.63
C GLU A 136 -6.81 -16.84 -17.03
N VAL A 137 -8.08 -17.11 -17.31
CA VAL A 137 -9.20 -16.24 -16.93
C VAL A 137 -10.26 -17.05 -16.20
N GLU A 138 -10.76 -16.50 -15.09
CA GLU A 138 -11.96 -17.04 -14.46
C GLU A 138 -13.21 -16.48 -15.13
N LEU A 139 -14.21 -17.35 -15.32
CA LEU A 139 -15.43 -16.96 -16.01
C LEU A 139 -16.13 -15.74 -15.38
N ASP A 140 -16.12 -15.66 -14.05
CA ASP A 140 -16.81 -14.60 -13.31
C ASP A 140 -16.13 -13.23 -13.50
N ASP A 141 -14.92 -13.21 -14.07
CA ASP A 141 -14.21 -12.00 -14.44
C ASP A 141 -14.58 -11.47 -15.84
N ILE A 142 -15.39 -12.20 -16.62
CA ILE A 142 -15.90 -11.72 -17.90
C ILE A 142 -17.08 -10.78 -17.64
N VAL A 143 -16.84 -9.48 -17.85
CA VAL A 143 -17.86 -8.44 -17.64
C VAL A 143 -18.43 -8.02 -19.00
N ALA A 144 -19.76 -8.04 -19.09
CA ALA A 144 -20.47 -7.59 -20.26
C ALA A 144 -21.39 -6.43 -19.89
N ILE A 145 -21.16 -5.27 -20.50
CA ILE A 145 -21.90 -4.05 -20.19
C ILE A 145 -23.00 -3.84 -21.23
N SER A 146 -24.23 -3.75 -20.75
CA SER A 146 -25.42 -3.67 -21.61
C SER A 146 -25.73 -2.26 -22.13
N ASN A 147 -25.26 -1.20 -21.47
CA ASN A 147 -25.44 0.18 -21.93
C ASN A 147 -24.42 1.15 -21.29
N LYS A 148 -24.36 2.38 -21.83
CA LYS A 148 -23.43 3.43 -21.41
C LYS A 148 -23.63 3.93 -19.96
N ASN A 149 -24.84 3.87 -19.41
CA ASN A 149 -25.09 4.30 -18.04
C ASN A 149 -24.51 3.28 -17.04
N THR A 150 -24.71 1.99 -17.32
CA THR A 150 -24.11 0.88 -16.55
C THR A 150 -22.57 0.87 -16.64
N PHE A 151 -22.00 1.41 -17.72
CA PHE A 151 -20.56 1.68 -17.81
C PHE A 151 -20.14 2.69 -16.75
N ASN A 152 -20.71 3.89 -16.74
CA ASN A 152 -20.35 4.91 -15.76
C ASN A 152 -20.55 4.44 -14.31
N ASP A 153 -21.64 3.75 -14.02
CA ASP A 153 -21.92 3.22 -12.68
C ASP A 153 -20.87 2.19 -12.23
N TYR A 154 -20.41 1.33 -13.15
CA TYR A 154 -19.34 0.37 -12.88
C TYR A 154 -18.00 1.05 -12.57
N PHE A 155 -17.63 2.09 -13.32
CA PHE A 155 -16.41 2.87 -13.06
C PHE A 155 -16.46 3.58 -11.71
N VAL A 156 -17.62 4.15 -11.36
CA VAL A 156 -17.83 4.82 -10.07
C VAL A 156 -17.66 3.84 -8.90
N GLU A 157 -18.16 2.61 -9.00
CA GLU A 157 -17.98 1.59 -7.95
C GLU A 157 -16.53 1.10 -7.84
N LEU A 158 -15.83 0.91 -8.97
CA LEU A 158 -14.41 0.57 -8.96
C LEU A 158 -13.55 1.68 -8.31
N GLU A 159 -13.79 2.94 -8.67
CA GLU A 159 -13.09 4.08 -8.09
C GLU A 159 -13.32 4.17 -6.57
N LYS A 160 -14.55 3.90 -6.10
CA LYS A 160 -14.84 3.81 -4.67
C LYS A 160 -14.07 2.67 -4.00
N GLU A 161 -13.96 1.50 -4.63
CA GLU A 161 -13.25 0.35 -4.08
C GLU A 161 -11.74 0.60 -3.98
N TYR A 162 -11.15 1.18 -5.03
CA TYR A 162 -9.74 1.62 -5.06
C TYR A 162 -9.46 2.64 -3.94
N ASN A 163 -10.28 3.68 -3.83
CA ASN A 163 -10.14 4.69 -2.78
C ASN A 163 -10.29 4.11 -1.37
N ARG A 164 -11.15 3.11 -1.17
CA ARG A 164 -11.27 2.40 0.12
C ARG A 164 -9.99 1.63 0.46
N LYS A 165 -9.37 0.92 -0.50
CA LYS A 165 -8.12 0.18 -0.28
C LYS A 165 -6.96 1.12 0.04
N LYS A 166 -6.78 2.16 -0.77
CA LYS A 166 -5.77 3.21 -0.56
C LYS A 166 -5.90 3.85 0.84
N ASN A 167 -7.12 4.14 1.27
CA ASN A 167 -7.37 4.67 2.61
C ASN A 167 -7.03 3.67 3.71
N ARG A 168 -7.29 2.36 3.53
CA ARG A 168 -6.90 1.32 4.50
C ARG A 168 -5.39 1.21 4.65
N GLU A 169 -4.64 1.24 3.56
CA GLU A 169 -3.16 1.19 3.58
C GLU A 169 -2.56 2.42 4.24
N GLN A 170 -3.05 3.62 3.90
CA GLN A 170 -2.65 4.86 4.58
C GLN A 170 -2.95 4.83 6.08
N ASN A 171 -4.09 4.23 6.45
CA ASN A 171 -4.44 4.04 7.86
C ASN A 171 -3.53 3.00 8.53
N LEU A 172 -3.14 1.92 7.85
CA LEU A 172 -2.21 0.92 8.37
C LEU A 172 -0.84 1.54 8.66
N ALA A 173 -0.29 2.32 7.72
CA ALA A 173 0.98 3.02 7.90
C ALA A 173 0.92 4.05 9.05
N LYS A 174 -0.21 4.76 9.21
CA LYS A 174 -0.43 5.64 10.37
C LYS A 174 -0.48 4.86 11.69
N LEU A 175 -1.12 3.70 11.70
CA LEU A 175 -1.19 2.82 12.88
C LEU A 175 0.18 2.27 13.26
N GLU A 176 1.01 1.86 12.30
CA GLU A 176 2.39 1.43 12.54
C GLU A 176 3.24 2.58 13.12
N GLN A 177 3.10 3.80 12.60
CA GLN A 177 3.77 4.97 13.17
C GLN A 177 3.33 5.25 14.61
N ILE A 178 2.02 5.14 14.91
CA ILE A 178 1.50 5.29 16.27
C ILE A 178 2.05 4.20 17.18
N TYR A 179 2.04 2.94 16.74
CA TYR A 179 2.57 1.80 17.49
C TYR A 179 4.06 1.94 17.81
N ASN A 180 4.88 2.33 16.82
CA ASN A 180 6.31 2.55 17.02
C ASN A 180 6.58 3.71 17.99
N LYS A 181 5.81 4.81 17.91
CA LYS A 181 5.90 5.91 18.90
C LYS A 181 5.53 5.43 20.31
N GLN A 182 4.47 4.64 20.43
CA GLN A 182 4.06 4.05 21.71
C GLN A 182 5.15 3.14 22.30
N LEU A 183 5.78 2.31 21.47
CA LEU A 183 6.85 1.41 21.89
C LEU A 183 8.08 2.18 22.39
N ILE A 184 8.49 3.25 21.68
CA ILE A 184 9.59 4.12 22.10
C ILE A 184 9.28 4.76 23.45
N VAL A 185 8.08 5.33 23.62
CA VAL A 185 7.68 5.98 24.87
C VAL A 185 7.63 4.97 26.02
N LYS A 186 7.07 3.79 25.81
CA LYS A 186 7.03 2.73 26.81
C LYS A 186 8.44 2.33 27.28
N ASN A 187 9.37 2.14 26.34
CA ASN A 187 10.77 1.84 26.66
C ASN A 187 11.47 2.98 27.43
N LEU A 188 11.04 4.23 27.26
CA LEU A 188 11.55 5.37 28.03
C LEU A 188 10.92 5.47 29.42
N VAL A 189 9.65 5.11 29.58
CA VAL A 189 8.98 5.07 30.89
C VAL A 189 9.59 4.01 31.81
N ASP A 190 10.06 2.89 31.25
CA ASP A 190 10.71 1.81 32.02
C ASP A 190 12.15 2.15 32.46
N LYS A 191 12.74 3.24 31.96
CA LYS A 191 14.09 3.68 32.35
C LYS A 191 14.07 4.50 33.63
N ASN A 192 15.21 4.53 34.31
CA ASN A 192 15.38 5.46 35.42
C ASN A 192 15.36 6.91 34.92
N ILE A 193 14.59 7.78 35.58
CA ILE A 193 14.39 9.18 35.19
C ILE A 193 15.71 9.96 35.10
N ASP A 194 16.69 9.60 35.92
CA ASP A 194 18.01 10.25 35.95
C ASP A 194 18.92 9.84 34.78
N GLU A 195 18.59 8.75 34.09
CA GLU A 195 19.31 8.29 32.91
C GLU A 195 18.75 8.88 31.60
N LEU A 196 17.64 9.64 31.68
CA LEU A 196 17.01 10.24 30.52
C LEU A 196 17.77 11.46 30.03
N SER A 197 18.02 11.52 28.73
CA SER A 197 18.58 12.71 28.08
C SER A 197 17.54 13.81 27.91
N LYS A 198 17.99 15.04 27.63
CA LYS A 198 17.10 16.17 27.25
C LYS A 198 16.16 15.81 26.10
N GLU A 199 16.63 15.02 25.12
CA GLU A 199 15.81 14.59 23.98
C GLU A 199 14.77 13.55 24.38
N ASP A 200 15.10 12.63 25.29
CA ASP A 200 14.16 11.63 25.79
C ASP A 200 13.03 12.29 26.60
N VAL A 201 13.38 13.27 27.45
CA VAL A 201 12.39 14.05 28.20
C VAL A 201 11.47 14.83 27.28
N GLN A 202 12.00 15.46 26.22
CA GLN A 202 11.16 16.12 25.20
C GLN A 202 10.19 15.13 24.54
N LYS A 203 10.67 13.94 24.15
CA LYS A 203 9.83 12.90 23.53
C LYS A 203 8.73 12.39 24.46
N LEU A 204 9.02 12.24 25.76
CA LEU A 204 8.05 11.86 26.77
C LEU A 204 6.97 12.94 26.94
N LEU A 205 7.37 14.21 27.01
CA LEU A 205 6.42 15.33 27.08
C LEU A 205 5.53 15.39 25.84
N ASP A 206 6.09 15.30 24.64
CA ASP A 206 5.34 15.36 23.39
C ASP A 206 4.31 14.22 23.26
N ASN A 207 4.49 13.13 24.02
CA ASN A 207 3.61 11.97 24.05
C ASN A 207 3.06 11.69 25.46
N PHE A 208 2.87 12.72 26.30
CA PHE A 208 2.50 12.57 27.71
C PHE A 208 1.20 11.77 27.93
N LEU A 209 0.28 11.74 26.96
CA LEU A 209 -0.96 10.95 27.02
C LEU A 209 -0.72 9.44 27.14
N LEU A 210 0.49 8.97 26.82
CA LEU A 210 0.89 7.58 26.97
C LEU A 210 1.48 7.27 28.36
N ILE A 211 1.67 8.29 29.20
CA ILE A 211 2.11 8.14 30.59
C ILE A 211 0.84 8.00 31.45
N ASP A 212 0.60 6.80 31.95
CA ASP A 212 -0.56 6.49 32.78
C ASP A 212 -0.31 6.72 34.29
N ASN A 213 0.94 6.99 34.67
CA ASN A 213 1.36 7.22 36.04
C ASN A 213 1.57 8.72 36.33
N LEU A 214 0.70 9.29 37.18
CA LEU A 214 0.71 10.70 37.57
C LEU A 214 2.03 11.13 38.22
N LYS A 215 2.60 10.26 39.06
CA LYS A 215 3.87 10.50 39.77
C LYS A 215 5.04 10.59 38.79
N TYR A 216 5.08 9.67 37.83
CA TYR A 216 6.12 9.67 36.80
C TYR A 216 6.03 10.92 35.90
N LEU A 217 4.82 11.34 35.53
CA LEU A 217 4.63 12.57 34.76
C LEU A 217 5.17 13.81 35.49
N LEU A 218 4.95 13.90 36.81
CA LEU A 218 5.51 14.97 37.63
C LEU A 218 7.05 14.97 37.61
N GLU A 219 7.68 13.80 37.71
CA GLU A 219 9.14 13.67 37.62
C GLU A 219 9.66 14.11 36.24
N VAL A 220 8.98 13.73 35.15
CA VAL A 220 9.33 14.16 33.78
C VAL A 220 9.26 15.68 33.64
N ILE A 221 8.22 16.32 34.19
CA ILE A 221 8.05 17.79 34.14
C ILE A 221 9.10 18.50 35.00
N LYS A 222 9.47 17.95 36.15
CA LYS A 222 10.59 18.48 36.96
C LYS A 222 11.90 18.38 36.20
N LYS A 223 12.18 17.23 35.60
CA LYS A 223 13.37 17.00 34.76
C LYS A 223 13.40 17.94 33.56
N SER A 224 12.24 18.24 32.96
CA SER A 224 12.18 19.18 31.85
C SER A 224 12.54 20.60 32.26
N LYS A 225 12.22 21.02 33.49
CA LYS A 225 12.69 22.30 34.06
C LYS A 225 14.21 22.27 34.25
N GLU A 226 14.79 21.18 34.78
CA GLU A 226 16.25 21.03 34.92
C GLU A 226 16.98 21.15 33.57
N PHE A 227 16.38 20.62 32.50
CA PHE A 227 16.94 20.69 31.14
C PHE A 227 16.61 21.97 30.38
N GLU A 228 15.91 22.94 31.00
CA GLU A 228 15.43 24.17 30.34
C GLU A 228 14.65 23.88 29.05
N ILE A 229 13.79 22.86 29.08
CA ILE A 229 12.90 22.54 27.97
C ILE A 229 11.72 23.52 27.97
N ILE A 230 11.53 24.21 26.84
CA ILE A 230 10.41 25.12 26.65
C ILE A 230 9.16 24.30 26.33
N ILE A 231 8.22 24.25 27.27
CA ILE A 231 6.90 23.65 27.06
C ILE A 231 6.07 24.59 26.18
N SER A 232 5.68 24.12 24.99
CA SER A 232 4.84 24.91 24.10
C SER A 232 3.44 25.14 24.69
N ASN A 233 2.81 26.27 24.36
CA ASN A 233 1.42 26.56 24.78
C ASN A 233 0.46 25.42 24.42
N LYS A 234 0.64 24.79 23.26
CA LYS A 234 -0.18 23.64 22.83
C LYS A 234 -0.05 22.44 23.79
N LEU A 235 1.17 22.15 24.25
CA LEU A 235 1.44 21.05 25.16
C LEU A 235 0.90 21.35 26.56
N LYS A 236 1.03 22.61 27.00
CA LYS A 236 0.43 23.12 28.24
C LYS A 236 -1.10 22.97 28.24
N ASP A 237 -1.78 23.43 27.18
CA ASP A 237 -3.23 23.30 27.03
C ASP A 237 -3.65 21.81 27.08
N GLY A 238 -2.88 20.93 26.42
CA GLY A 238 -3.10 19.49 26.45
C GLY A 238 -2.98 18.89 27.86
N LEU A 239 -1.94 19.26 28.61
CA LEU A 239 -1.74 18.83 29.99
C LEU A 239 -2.85 19.34 30.92
N GLU A 240 -3.27 20.59 30.78
CA GLU A 240 -4.37 21.16 31.56
C GLU A 240 -5.70 20.42 31.33
N HIS A 241 -6.01 20.11 30.07
CA HIS A 241 -7.20 19.33 29.73
C HIS A 241 -7.16 17.91 30.33
N TRP A 242 -6.04 17.22 30.17
CA TRP A 242 -5.86 15.87 30.72
C TRP A 242 -5.94 15.83 32.25
N LEU A 243 -5.37 16.84 32.94
CA LEU A 243 -5.46 16.96 34.39
C LEU A 243 -6.92 17.12 34.86
N ARG A 244 -7.75 17.89 34.13
CA ARG A 244 -9.19 18.00 34.44
C ARG A 244 -9.91 16.66 34.32
N ASP A 245 -9.58 15.88 33.29
CA ASP A 245 -10.19 14.56 33.06
C ASP A 245 -9.79 13.53 34.13
N ILE A 246 -8.55 13.61 34.63
CA ILE A 246 -8.05 12.71 35.67
C ILE A 246 -8.49 13.10 37.08
N GLN A 247 -8.84 14.37 37.32
CA GLN A 247 -9.35 14.83 38.61
C GLN A 247 -10.51 13.97 39.14
N ILE A 248 -11.38 13.48 38.25
CA ILE A 248 -12.53 12.61 38.58
C ILE A 248 -12.09 11.20 39.01
N LYS A 249 -10.86 10.78 38.65
CA LYS A 249 -10.28 9.46 38.91
C LYS A 249 -9.34 9.43 40.11
N ILE A 250 -9.00 10.58 40.71
CA ILE A 250 -8.16 10.67 41.92
C ILE A 250 -8.88 10.01 43.09
N LYS A 251 -8.19 9.09 43.78
CA LYS A 251 -8.77 8.29 44.87
C LYS A 251 -7.94 8.32 46.16
N THR A 252 -6.76 8.91 46.13
CA THR A 252 -5.83 8.92 47.26
C THR A 252 -5.36 10.34 47.58
N GLU A 253 -4.97 10.59 48.84
CA GLU A 253 -4.40 11.87 49.26
C GLU A 253 -3.05 12.17 48.59
N GLU A 254 -2.30 11.14 48.20
CA GLU A 254 -1.01 11.29 47.51
C GLU A 254 -1.21 11.77 46.06
N ASP A 255 -2.17 11.18 45.34
CA ASP A 255 -2.54 11.62 43.99
C ASP A 255 -3.07 13.06 43.96
N GLU A 256 -3.84 13.45 44.98
CA GLU A 256 -4.35 14.83 45.10
C GLU A 256 -3.21 15.83 45.31
N LYS A 257 -2.19 15.49 46.13
CA LYS A 257 -1.00 16.34 46.30
C LYS A 257 -0.23 16.51 44.99
N ILE A 258 0.01 15.42 44.27
CA ILE A 258 0.71 15.43 42.97
C ILE A 258 -0.10 16.26 41.94
N TYR A 259 -1.43 16.13 41.94
CA TYR A 259 -2.31 16.92 41.09
C TYR A 259 -2.19 18.43 41.35
N GLN A 260 -2.20 18.87 42.62
CA GLN A 260 -2.04 20.28 42.96
C GLN A 260 -0.65 20.80 42.56
N GLU A 261 0.39 20.00 42.77
CA GLU A 261 1.76 20.37 42.38
C GLU A 261 1.90 20.53 40.85
N LEU A 262 1.37 19.61 40.06
CA LEU A 262 1.32 19.72 38.59
C LEU A 262 0.59 20.98 38.14
N LYS A 263 -0.53 21.30 38.80
CA LYS A 263 -1.34 22.48 38.51
C LYS A 263 -0.61 23.78 38.84
N GLU A 264 0.18 23.82 39.91
CA GLU A 264 1.01 24.97 40.26
C GLU A 264 2.17 25.14 39.25
N ILE A 265 2.86 24.04 38.90
CA ILE A 265 3.94 24.07 37.92
C ILE A 265 3.48 24.62 36.56
N LEU A 266 2.29 24.23 36.10
CA LEU A 266 1.72 24.72 34.84
C LEU A 266 1.30 26.20 34.93
N LYS A 267 0.96 26.70 36.12
CA LYS A 267 0.69 28.14 36.35
C LYS A 267 1.95 28.99 36.41
N GLU A 268 3.06 28.48 36.95
CA GLU A 268 4.33 29.22 37.10
C GLU A 268 5.02 29.56 35.77
N GLN A 269 4.70 28.88 34.66
CA GLN A 269 5.21 29.21 33.32
C GLN A 269 4.42 30.37 32.65
N LEU A 270 4.02 31.39 33.42
CA LEU A 270 3.39 32.64 33.00
C LEU A 270 4.36 33.80 33.22
#